data_AF-A0A917USG0-F1
#
_entry.id   AF-A0A917USG0-F1
#
_cell.length_a   1.000
_cell.length_b   1.000
_cell.length_c   1.000
_cell.angle_alpha   90.00
_cell.angle_beta   90.00
_cell.angle_gamma   90.00
#
_symmetry.space_group_name_H-M   'P 1'
#
loop_
_entity.id
_entity.type
_entity.pdbx_description
1 polymer ?
#
loop_
_entity_poly.entity_id
_entity_poly.type
_entity_poly.pdbx_seq_one_letter_code
_entity_poly.pdbx_strand_id
1 'polypeptide(L)' 'MDEASRTIGARIREARKSAGLTQEQLAELGGTSTRTVRDIEKGTGTTGLGIVAGVAEVVGLRLTVEG' A
#
# COMPACT_ATOMS: atom_id res chain seq x y z
N MET A 1 14.54 -1.55 9.83
CA MET A 1 13.12 -1.51 9.44
C MET A 1 12.82 -0.07 9.11
N ASP A 2 12.55 0.26 7.85
CA ASP A 2 12.47 1.66 7.38
C ASP A 2 11.22 2.38 7.92
N GLU A 3 11.39 3.58 8.44
CA GLU A 3 10.30 4.37 9.04
C GLU A 3 9.35 4.91 7.98
N ALA A 4 9.88 5.35 6.83
CA ALA A 4 9.07 5.83 5.71
C ALA A 4 8.13 4.72 5.21
N SER A 5 8.66 3.52 5.02
CA SER A 5 7.88 2.34 4.62
C SER A 5 6.71 2.04 5.58
N ARG A 6 6.93 2.14 6.90
CA ARG A 6 5.84 1.94 7.90
C ARG A 6 4.78 3.02 7.81
N THR A 7 5.19 4.28 7.65
CA THR A 7 4.26 5.41 7.53
C THR A 7 3.41 5.32 6.27
N ILE A 8 4.03 5.01 5.12
CA ILE A 8 3.31 4.79 3.85
C ILE A 8 2.34 3.62 3.98
N GLY A 9 2.81 2.48 4.51
CA GLY A 9 1.97 1.30 4.72
C GLY A 9 0.75 1.56 5.59
N ALA A 10 0.93 2.31 6.68
CA ALA A 10 -0.17 2.71 7.56
C ALA A 10 -1.20 3.60 6.84
N ARG A 11 -0.76 4.56 6.02
CA ARG A 11 -1.67 5.41 5.23
C ARG A 11 -2.48 4.60 4.22
N ILE A 12 -1.84 3.68 3.51
CA ILE A 12 -2.52 2.78 2.57
C ILE A 12 -3.56 1.91 3.30
N ARG A 13 -3.19 1.36 4.47
CA ARG A 13 -4.09 0.54 5.29
C ARG A 13 -5.34 1.30 5.72
N GLU A 14 -5.19 2.54 6.17
CA GLU A 14 -6.31 3.35 6.61
C GLU A 14 -7.21 3.75 5.43
N ALA A 15 -6.63 4.17 4.29
CA ALA A 15 -7.40 4.45 3.08
C ALA A 15 -8.17 3.22 2.57
N ARG A 16 -7.54 2.04 2.57
CA ARG A 16 -8.23 0.78 2.21
C ARG A 16 -9.45 0.53 3.10
N LYS A 17 -9.29 0.67 4.42
CA LYS A 17 -10.39 0.46 5.37
C LYS A 17 -11.50 1.48 5.17
N SER A 18 -11.16 2.76 4.94
CA SER A 18 -12.14 3.81 4.63
C SER A 18 -12.91 3.53 3.35
N ALA A 19 -12.29 2.86 2.38
CA ALA A 19 -12.94 2.38 1.16
C ALA A 19 -13.76 1.09 1.36
N GLY A 20 -13.77 0.49 2.55
CA GLY A 20 -14.50 -0.74 2.85
C GLY A 20 -13.91 -2.01 2.24
N LEU A 21 -12.65 -1.99 1.82
CA LEU A 21 -12.01 -3.09 1.10
C LEU A 21 -11.26 -4.05 2.04
N THR A 22 -11.27 -5.34 1.74
CA THR A 22 -10.35 -6.32 2.32
C THR A 22 -8.97 -6.24 1.69
N GLN A 23 -7.95 -6.87 2.30
CA GLN A 23 -6.61 -6.92 1.70
C GLN A 23 -6.61 -7.69 0.38
N GLU A 24 -7.42 -8.74 0.27
CA GLU A 24 -7.63 -9.53 -0.94
C GLU A 24 -8.24 -8.67 -2.06
N GLN A 25 -9.27 -7.88 -1.75
CA GLN A 25 -9.92 -6.99 -2.74
C GLN A 25 -8.96 -5.90 -3.22
N LEU A 26 -8.18 -5.29 -2.32
CA LEU A 26 -7.14 -4.33 -2.73
C LEU A 26 -6.06 -5.00 -3.59
N ALA A 27 -5.68 -6.23 -3.27
CA ALA A 27 -4.71 -6.97 -4.05
C ALA A 27 -5.22 -7.26 -5.47
N GLU A 28 -6.48 -7.69 -5.58
CA GLU A 28 -7.15 -7.93 -6.86
C GLU A 28 -7.21 -6.66 -7.72
N LEU A 29 -7.71 -5.56 -7.15
CA LEU A 29 -7.79 -4.26 -7.82
C LEU A 29 -6.41 -3.71 -8.22
N GLY A 30 -5.39 -3.96 -7.39
CA GLY A 30 -4.01 -3.53 -7.62
C GLY A 30 -3.18 -4.50 -8.47
N GLY A 31 -3.77 -5.58 -9.00
CA GLY A 31 -3.06 -6.56 -9.82
C GLY A 31 -1.87 -7.22 -9.11
N THR A 32 -1.97 -7.43 -7.80
CA THR A 32 -0.89 -7.95 -6.95
C THR A 32 -1.39 -9.05 -6.02
N SER A 33 -0.50 -9.62 -5.19
CA SER A 33 -0.89 -10.65 -4.23
C SER A 33 -1.36 -10.05 -2.89
N THR A 34 -2.27 -10.73 -2.19
CA THR A 34 -2.67 -10.36 -0.83
C THR A 34 -1.47 -10.29 0.13
N ARG A 35 -0.47 -11.16 -0.08
CA ARG A 35 0.79 -11.12 0.66
C ARG A 35 1.52 -9.79 0.42
N THR A 36 1.59 -9.33 -0.83
CA THR A 36 2.22 -8.05 -1.18
C THR A 36 1.51 -6.89 -0.49
N VAL A 37 0.17 -6.83 -0.54
CA VAL A 37 -0.62 -5.81 0.17
C VAL A 37 -0.35 -5.86 1.68
N ARG A 38 -0.30 -7.05 2.28
CA ARG A 38 0.03 -7.22 3.70
C ARG A 38 1.43 -6.71 4.04
N ASP A 39 2.43 -7.04 3.21
CA ASP A 39 3.82 -6.63 3.42
C ASP A 39 3.95 -5.10 3.29
N ILE A 40 3.27 -4.49 2.31
CA ILE A 40 3.14 -3.03 2.16
C ILE A 40 2.52 -2.40 3.40
N GLU A 41 1.35 -2.86 3.85
CA GLU A 41 0.64 -2.25 4.98
C GLU A 41 1.41 -2.34 6.30
N LYS A 42 2.26 -3.36 6.45
CA LYS A 42 3.15 -3.51 7.60
C LYS A 42 4.44 -2.70 7.48
N GLY A 43 4.76 -2.15 6.31
CA GLY A 43 6.04 -1.53 6.02
C GLY A 43 7.20 -2.52 6.10
N THR A 44 6.96 -3.76 5.63
CA THR A 44 7.91 -4.88 5.69
C THR A 44 8.19 -5.45 4.30
N GLY A 45 9.26 -6.26 4.18
CA GLY A 45 9.64 -6.87 2.91
C GLY A 45 10.39 -5.91 1.97
N THR A 46 10.58 -6.36 0.74
CA THR A 46 11.32 -5.63 -0.32
C THR A 46 10.40 -5.34 -1.52
N THR A 47 9.17 -4.90 -1.24
CA THR A 47 8.22 -4.52 -2.30
C THR A 47 8.74 -3.29 -3.04
N GLY A 48 8.82 -3.37 -4.37
CA GLY A 48 9.30 -2.26 -5.19
C GLY A 48 8.38 -1.05 -5.13
N LEU A 49 8.96 0.16 -5.17
CA LEU A 49 8.24 1.43 -5.07
C LEU A 49 7.07 1.55 -6.07
N GLY A 50 7.23 1.06 -7.30
CA GLY A 50 6.16 1.08 -8.31
C GLY A 50 4.93 0.27 -7.91
N ILE A 51 5.12 -0.87 -7.23
CA ILE A 51 4.00 -1.67 -6.72
C ILE A 51 3.32 -0.94 -5.55
N VAL A 52 4.10 -0.33 -4.66
CA VAL A 52 3.57 0.49 -3.56
C VAL A 52 2.74 1.65 -4.11
N ALA A 53 3.24 2.35 -5.13
CA ALA A 53 2.54 3.44 -5.80
C ALA A 53 1.23 2.97 -6.44
N GLY A 54 1.24 1.87 -7.20
CA GLY A 54 0.04 1.31 -7.82
C GLY A 54 -1.04 0.91 -6.81
N VAL A 55 -0.65 0.27 -5.70
CA VAL A 55 -1.58 -0.06 -4.60
C VAL A 55 -2.12 1.20 -3.93
N ALA A 56 -1.30 2.24 -3.76
CA ALA A 56 -1.73 3.52 -3.21
C ALA A 56 -2.78 4.21 -4.12
N GLU A 57 -2.58 4.18 -5.44
CA GLU A 57 -3.51 4.77 -6.41
C GLU A 57 -4.90 4.13 -6.36
N VAL A 58 -4.98 2.80 -6.18
CA VAL A 58 -6.26 2.08 -6.06
C VAL A 58 -7.12 2.61 -4.91
N VAL A 59 -6.48 3.03 -3.80
CA VAL A 59 -7.17 3.60 -2.64
C VAL A 59 -7.23 5.13 -2.67
N GLY A 60 -6.95 5.74 -3.82
CA GLY A 60 -7.03 7.18 -4.03
C GLY A 60 -5.87 8.00 -3.44
N LEU A 61 -4.75 7.35 -3.13
CA LEU A 61 -3.54 8.01 -2.64
C LEU A 61 -2.52 8.22 -3.76
N ARG A 62 -1.67 9.24 -3.62
CA ARG A 62 -0.56 9.52 -4.53
C ARG A 62 0.72 9.70 -3.71
N LEU A 63 1.81 9.06 -4.14
CA LEU A 63 3.14 9.32 -3.59
C LEU A 63 3.72 10.57 -4.25
N THR A 64 4.27 11.47 -3.44
CA THR A 64 4.93 12.70 -3.88
C THR A 64 6.35 12.76 -3.32
N VAL A 65 7.24 13.46 -4.02
CA VAL A 65 8.59 13.78 -3.54
C VAL A 65 8.61 15.28 -3.27
N GLU A 66 9.00 15.66 -2.07
CA GLU A 66 9.13 17.06 -1.64
C GLU A 66 10.60 17.37 -1.39
N GLY A 67 11.03 18.59 -1.70
CA GLY A 67 12.39 19.09 -1.56
C GLY A 67 12.42 20.57 -1.22
#